data_AF-A0A067MDZ3-F1
#
_entry.id   AF-A0A067MDZ3-F1
#
_cell.length_a   1.000
_cell.length_b   1.000
_cell.length_c   1.000
_cell.angle_alpha   90.00
_cell.angle_beta   90.00
_cell.angle_gamma   90.00
#
_symmetry.space_group_name_H-M   'P 1'
#
loop_
_entity.id
_entity.type
_entity.pdbx_description
1 polymer ?
#
loop_
_entity_poly.entity_id
_entity_poly.type
_entity_poly.pdbx_seq_one_letter_code
_entity_poly.pdbx_strand_id
1 'polypeptide(L)'
;MSRTIPPEARQIVRELLSRNARLSTQEMFKLATANWGPSRTPALPPRPSHFRKGKMAEWKEARRVALLRDPVPYPDHPITSIRFLKRTVLDTMEQEKLITKVRVLRELSDEELEDLARDKEKRKRVLGRTIAEWYWQLQDAGAPSEDGKPLSDRVKR
;
A
#
# COMPACT_ATOMS: atom_id res chain seq x y z
N MET A 1 -10.25 -19.76 2.91
CA MET A 1 -8.82 -20.01 3.17
C MET A 1 -8.28 -18.86 4.00
N SER A 2 -8.12 -19.08 5.31
CA SER A 2 -7.57 -18.07 6.22
C SER A 2 -6.13 -17.81 5.84
N ARG A 3 -5.80 -16.59 5.41
CA ARG A 3 -4.40 -16.22 5.15
C ARG A 3 -3.72 -16.08 6.49
N THR A 4 -2.85 -17.02 6.83
CA THR A 4 -2.06 -16.96 8.06
C THR A 4 -1.12 -15.75 7.99
N ILE A 5 -1.27 -14.81 8.92
CA ILE A 5 -0.37 -13.67 9.02
C ILE A 5 0.92 -14.15 9.71
N PRO A 6 2.12 -13.78 9.21
CA PRO A 6 3.35 -13.95 9.97
C PRO A 6 3.25 -13.20 11.32
N PRO A 7 3.55 -13.84 12.46
CA PRO A 7 3.44 -13.21 13.77
C PRO A 7 4.35 -11.98 13.90
N GLU A 8 5.52 -12.01 13.26
CA GLU A 8 6.46 -10.89 13.19
C GLU A 8 5.85 -9.67 12.48
N ALA A 9 5.14 -9.88 11.36
CA ALA A 9 4.50 -8.78 10.63
C ALA A 9 3.43 -8.09 11.48
N ARG A 10 2.66 -8.88 12.25
CA ARG A 10 1.67 -8.36 13.20
C ARG A 10 2.32 -7.55 14.32
N GLN A 11 3.44 -8.04 14.86
CA GLN A 11 4.17 -7.35 15.93
C GLN A 11 4.72 -6.00 15.46
N ILE A 12 5.32 -5.95 14.27
CA ILE A 12 5.84 -4.70 13.66
C ILE A 12 4.71 -3.68 13.51
N VAL A 13 3.57 -4.07 12.95
CA VAL A 13 2.44 -3.14 12.76
C VAL A 13 1.93 -2.61 14.09
N ARG A 14 1.78 -3.48 15.10
CA ARG A 14 1.35 -3.08 16.44
C ARG A 14 2.34 -2.10 17.09
N GLU A 15 3.63 -2.37 16.99
CA GLU A 15 4.67 -1.49 17.51
C GLU A 15 4.64 -0.12 16.82
N LEU A 16 4.55 -0.10 15.49
CA LEU A 16 4.48 1.15 14.73
C LEU A 16 3.27 2.00 15.11
N LEU A 17 2.09 1.38 15.29
CA LEU A 17 0.88 2.08 15.70
C LEU A 17 0.86 2.44 17.19
N SER A 18 1.62 1.74 18.04
CA SER A 18 1.78 2.14 19.46
C SER A 18 2.66 3.38 19.60
N ARG A 19 3.65 3.54 18.70
CA ARG A 19 4.54 4.71 18.65
C ARG A 19 3.88 5.90 17.96
N ASN A 20 3.01 5.63 16.99
CA ASN A 20 2.35 6.65 16.18
C ASN A 20 0.84 6.43 16.25
N ALA A 21 0.11 7.39 16.83
CA ALA A 21 -1.34 7.27 17.04
C ALA A 21 -2.12 6.89 15.77
N ARG A 22 -1.66 7.36 14.60
CA ARG A 22 -2.26 7.04 13.29
C ARG A 22 -1.20 6.98 12.20
N LEU A 23 -1.29 6.01 11.30
CA LEU A 23 -0.37 5.87 10.16
C LEU A 23 -1.12 5.46 8.89
N SER A 24 -0.76 6.05 7.75
CA SER A 24 -1.20 5.56 6.45
C SER A 24 -0.50 4.24 6.10
N THR A 25 -1.08 3.46 5.18
CA THR A 25 -0.45 2.20 4.73
C THR A 25 0.93 2.44 4.09
N GLN A 26 1.12 3.57 3.41
CA GLN A 26 2.41 3.90 2.78
C GLN A 26 3.46 4.25 3.83
N GLU A 27 3.12 5.08 4.81
CA GLU A 27 4.04 5.45 5.90
C GLU A 27 4.41 4.23 6.73
N MET A 28 3.43 3.40 7.08
CA MET A 28 3.66 2.18 7.83
C MET A 28 4.61 1.22 7.09
N PHE A 29 4.43 1.05 5.78
CA PHE A 29 5.35 0.25 4.98
C PHE A 29 6.76 0.87 4.95
N LYS A 30 6.85 2.19 4.71
CA LYS A 30 8.12 2.90 4.67
C LYS A 30 8.89 2.78 5.99
N LEU A 31 8.21 2.95 7.13
CA LEU A 31 8.83 2.82 8.45
C LEU A 31 9.23 1.38 8.74
N ALA A 32 8.39 0.40 8.41
CA ALA A 32 8.71 -1.01 8.58
C ALA A 32 9.95 -1.43 7.77
N THR A 33 10.07 -0.94 6.54
CA THR A 33 11.18 -1.29 5.65
C THR A 33 12.34 -0.29 5.70
N ALA A 34 12.32 0.72 6.58
CA ALA A 34 13.31 1.79 6.57
C ALA A 34 14.74 1.28 6.80
N ASN A 35 14.89 0.26 7.64
CA ASN A 35 16.19 -0.36 7.96
C ASN A 35 16.55 -1.49 6.99
N TRP A 36 15.69 -1.77 6.01
CA TRP A 36 15.89 -2.84 5.03
C TRP A 36 16.25 -2.23 3.69
N GLY A 37 17.37 -2.69 3.11
CA GLY A 37 17.71 -2.33 1.73
C GLY A 37 16.71 -2.97 0.77
N PRO A 38 16.22 -2.25 -0.26
CA PRO A 38 15.39 -2.87 -1.29
C PRO A 38 16.17 -4.04 -1.89
N SER A 39 15.51 -5.21 -1.96
CA SER A 39 16.11 -6.37 -2.60
C SER A 39 16.50 -5.99 -4.01
N ARG A 40 17.74 -6.33 -4.39
CA ARG A 40 18.23 -6.09 -5.75
C ARG A 40 17.23 -6.70 -6.71
N THR A 41 16.53 -5.83 -7.45
CA THR A 41 15.63 -6.22 -8.52
C THR A 41 16.41 -7.18 -9.42
N PRO A 42 15.88 -8.36 -9.78
CA PRO A 42 16.55 -9.20 -10.77
C PRO A 42 16.75 -8.34 -12.02
N ALA A 43 18.01 -8.15 -12.40
CA ALA A 43 18.36 -7.29 -13.51
C ALA A 43 17.57 -7.76 -14.74
N LEU A 44 16.79 -6.85 -15.33
CA LEU A 44 16.11 -7.14 -16.59
C LEU A 44 17.15 -7.69 -17.57
N PRO A 45 16.84 -8.74 -18.34
CA PRO A 45 17.80 -9.28 -19.29
C PRO A 45 18.28 -8.14 -20.19
N PRO A 46 19.59 -7.88 -20.28
CA PRO A 46 20.11 -6.76 -21.05
C PRO A 46 19.59 -6.88 -22.48
N ARG A 47 19.21 -5.73 -23.06
CA ARG A 47 18.79 -5.72 -24.47
C ARG A 47 20.01 -6.16 -25.30
N PRO A 48 19.93 -7.30 -26.03
CA PRO A 48 21.06 -7.74 -26.83
C PRO A 48 21.36 -6.70 -27.92
N SER A 49 22.65 -6.39 -28.13
CA SER A 49 23.08 -5.37 -29.11
C SER A 49 22.81 -5.81 -30.57
N HIS A 50 22.83 -7.12 -30.83
CA HIS A 50 22.53 -7.70 -32.13
C HIS A 50 21.52 -8.85 -32.01
N PHE A 51 20.41 -8.77 -32.73
CA PHE A 51 19.42 -9.83 -32.81
C PHE A 51 19.77 -10.79 -33.95
N ARG A 52 20.06 -12.06 -33.64
CA ARG A 52 19.95 -13.12 -34.65
C ARG A 52 18.47 -13.29 -35.00
N LYS A 53 18.15 -13.38 -36.30
CA LYS A 53 16.76 -13.61 -36.78
C LYS A 53 16.16 -14.80 -36.01
N GLY A 54 15.05 -14.58 -35.32
CA GLY A 54 14.34 -15.59 -34.51
C GLY A 54 14.34 -15.37 -32.98
N LYS A 55 15.33 -14.67 -32.40
CA LYS A 55 15.42 -14.49 -30.92
C LYS A 55 14.63 -13.30 -30.35
N MET A 56 13.98 -12.51 -31.19
CA MET A 56 13.19 -11.34 -30.76
C MET A 56 11.92 -11.75 -30.00
N ALA A 57 11.27 -12.84 -30.41
CA ALA A 57 10.06 -13.35 -29.76
C ALA A 57 10.38 -13.89 -28.36
N GLU A 58 11.47 -14.65 -28.25
CA GLU A 58 11.97 -15.19 -26.98
C GLU A 58 12.36 -14.08 -25.99
N TRP A 59 13.08 -13.04 -26.44
CA TRP A 59 13.40 -11.89 -25.57
C TRP A 59 12.16 -11.09 -25.16
N LYS A 60 11.19 -10.90 -26.06
CA LYS A 60 9.92 -10.23 -25.73
C LYS A 60 9.11 -11.04 -24.72
N GLU A 61 9.07 -12.37 -24.85
CA GLU A 61 8.39 -13.25 -23.90
C GLU A 61 9.09 -13.24 -22.54
N ALA A 62 10.42 -13.43 -22.50
CA ALA A 62 11.19 -13.38 -21.26
C ALA A 62 11.03 -12.03 -20.53
N ARG A 63 11.03 -10.93 -21.28
CA ARG A 63 10.77 -9.59 -20.73
C ARG A 63 9.33 -9.44 -20.25
N ARG A 64 8.34 -9.98 -20.98
CA ARG A 64 6.94 -9.95 -20.55
C ARG A 64 6.75 -10.73 -19.25
N VAL A 65 7.30 -11.94 -19.15
CA VAL A 65 7.26 -12.78 -17.95
C VAL A 65 7.96 -12.10 -16.78
N ALA A 66 9.13 -11.48 -17.01
CA ALA A 66 9.84 -10.71 -15.98
C ALA A 66 9.06 -9.47 -15.52
N LEU A 67 8.31 -8.82 -16.41
CA LEU A 67 7.44 -7.68 -16.07
C LEU A 67 6.12 -8.11 -15.42
N LEU A 68 5.64 -9.34 -15.68
CA LEU A 68 4.42 -9.89 -15.09
C LEU A 68 4.63 -10.30 -13.63
N ARG A 69 5.85 -10.71 -13.26
CA ARG A 69 6.25 -10.91 -11.87
C ARG A 69 6.90 -9.64 -11.36
N ASP A 70 6.09 -8.70 -10.87
CA ASP A 70 6.61 -7.60 -10.05
C ASP A 70 7.49 -8.22 -8.94
N PRO A 71 8.81 -7.97 -8.94
CA PRO A 71 9.67 -8.52 -7.93
C PRO A 71 9.20 -8.00 -6.58
N VAL A 72 9.01 -8.92 -5.65
CA VAL A 72 8.68 -8.57 -4.28
C VAL A 72 9.83 -7.71 -3.73
N PRO A 73 9.58 -6.46 -3.32
CA PRO A 73 10.65 -5.51 -3.01
C PRO A 73 11.49 -5.97 -1.81
N TYR A 74 10.91 -6.73 -0.89
CA TYR A 74 11.60 -7.29 0.28
C TYR A 74 11.16 -8.74 0.50
N PRO A 75 11.73 -9.72 -0.22
CA PRO A 75 11.30 -11.13 -0.12
C PRO A 75 11.60 -11.73 1.25
N ASP A 76 12.69 -11.30 1.90
CA ASP A 76 13.13 -11.79 3.20
C ASP A 76 12.51 -11.05 4.39
N HIS A 77 11.76 -9.98 4.13
CA HIS A 77 11.14 -9.18 5.18
C HIS A 77 9.73 -9.72 5.52
N PRO A 78 9.32 -9.76 6.80
CA PRO A 78 7.97 -10.20 7.19
C PRO A 78 6.85 -9.40 6.52
N ILE A 79 7.11 -8.14 6.14
CA ILE A 79 6.23 -7.33 5.30
C ILE A 79 6.84 -7.22 3.91
N THR A 80 6.44 -8.13 3.04
CA THR A 80 7.08 -8.31 1.73
C THR A 80 6.77 -7.22 0.70
N SER A 81 5.57 -6.64 0.79
CA SER A 81 5.11 -5.58 -0.12
C SER A 81 3.97 -4.76 0.51
N ILE A 82 3.72 -3.56 -0.03
CA ILE A 82 2.55 -2.74 0.34
C ILE A 82 1.24 -3.51 0.11
N ARG A 83 1.16 -4.28 -0.98
CA ARG A 83 -0.03 -5.08 -1.30
C ARG A 83 -0.27 -6.18 -0.27
N PHE A 84 0.80 -6.83 0.18
CA PHE A 84 0.75 -7.83 1.24
C PHE A 84 0.34 -7.22 2.59
N LEU A 85 0.96 -6.10 2.97
CA LEU A 85 0.59 -5.34 4.16
C LEU A 85 -0.91 -5.02 4.15
N LYS A 86 -1.42 -4.46 3.05
CA LYS A 86 -2.82 -4.05 2.92
C LYS A 86 -3.81 -5.21 2.89
N ARG A 87 -3.56 -6.25 2.09
CA ARG A 87 -4.54 -7.32 1.81
C ARG A 87 -4.47 -8.51 2.77
N THR A 88 -3.42 -8.59 3.57
CA THR A 88 -3.19 -9.74 4.45
C THR A 88 -3.06 -9.26 5.88
N VAL A 89 -2.06 -8.43 6.18
CA VAL A 89 -1.78 -8.04 7.58
C VAL A 89 -2.88 -7.13 8.11
N LEU A 90 -3.14 -6.00 7.43
CA LEU A 90 -4.12 -5.02 7.86
C LEU A 90 -5.55 -5.56 7.77
N ASP A 91 -5.90 -6.24 6.67
CA ASP A 91 -7.22 -6.85 6.48
C ASP A 91 -7.56 -7.85 7.59
N THR A 92 -6.61 -8.72 7.97
CA THR A 92 -6.85 -9.70 9.04
C THR A 92 -6.81 -9.05 10.43
N MET A 93 -5.94 -8.07 10.69
CA MET A 93 -5.95 -7.33 11.96
C MET A 93 -7.24 -6.50 12.16
N GLU A 94 -7.82 -5.98 11.08
CA GLU A 94 -9.12 -5.30 11.06
C GLU A 94 -10.26 -6.30 11.35
N GLN A 95 -10.24 -7.48 10.73
CA GLN A 95 -11.18 -8.57 11.03
C GLN A 95 -11.10 -9.04 12.49
N GLU A 96 -9.90 -9.07 13.07
CA GLU A 96 -9.67 -9.36 14.49
C GLU A 96 -10.01 -8.20 15.43
N LYS A 97 -10.46 -7.03 14.91
CA LYS A 97 -10.77 -5.83 15.70
C LYS A 97 -9.61 -5.34 16.56
N LEU A 98 -8.39 -5.43 16.03
CA LEU A 98 -7.19 -4.89 16.69
C LEU A 98 -6.88 -3.48 16.22
N ILE A 99 -7.27 -3.16 14.99
CA ILE A 99 -7.04 -1.88 14.35
C ILE A 99 -8.33 -1.40 13.71
N THR A 100 -8.45 -0.09 13.60
CA THR A 100 -9.58 0.57 12.95
C THR A 100 -9.07 1.51 11.88
N LYS A 101 -9.81 1.58 10.78
CA LYS A 101 -9.53 2.50 9.70
C LYS A 101 -10.27 3.81 9.91
N VAL A 102 -9.53 4.90 10.06
CA VAL A 102 -10.07 6.23 10.35
C VAL A 102 -9.88 7.12 9.12
N ARG A 103 -10.94 7.87 8.77
CA ARG A 103 -10.88 8.89 7.74
C ARG A 103 -10.61 10.23 8.40
N VAL A 104 -9.51 10.89 8.01
CA VAL A 104 -9.14 12.21 8.49
C VAL A 104 -9.25 13.20 7.33
N LEU A 105 -9.93 14.31 7.57
CA LEU A 105 -9.94 15.44 6.64
C LEU A 105 -8.77 16.35 6.98
N ARG A 106 -7.83 16.48 6.05
CA ARG A 106 -6.69 17.38 6.17
C ARG A 106 -6.89 18.55 5.20
N GLU A 107 -6.59 19.76 5.67
CA GLU A 107 -6.53 20.95 4.83
C GLU A 107 -5.20 20.96 4.07
N LEU A 108 -5.29 21.25 2.77
CA LEU A 108 -4.14 21.38 1.89
C LEU A 108 -3.48 22.74 2.08
N SER A 109 -2.14 22.73 2.09
CA SER A 109 -1.36 23.96 1.93
C SER A 109 -1.53 24.52 0.51
N ASP A 110 -1.34 25.84 0.35
CA ASP A 110 -1.42 26.50 -0.96
C ASP A 110 -0.41 25.92 -1.97
N GLU A 111 0.76 25.48 -1.50
CA GLU A 111 1.78 24.81 -2.32
C GLU A 111 1.29 23.46 -2.86
N GLU A 112 0.69 22.62 -2.00
CA GLU A 112 0.14 21.33 -2.39
C GLU A 112 -1.06 21.53 -3.33
N LEU A 113 -1.83 22.59 -3.14
CA LEU A 113 -2.96 22.96 -4.01
C LEU A 113 -2.47 23.30 -5.43
N GLU A 114 -1.33 23.98 -5.56
CA GLU A 114 -0.74 24.32 -6.87
C GLU A 114 -0.23 23.06 -7.61
N ASP A 115 0.43 22.16 -6.89
CA ASP A 115 0.87 20.88 -7.45
C ASP A 115 -0.30 20.01 -7.90
N LEU A 116 -1.36 19.96 -7.08
CA LEU A 116 -2.61 19.28 -7.43
C LEU A 116 -3.31 19.97 -8.59
N ALA A 117 -3.18 21.30 -8.72
CA ALA A 117 -3.68 22.02 -9.86
C ALA A 117 -2.94 21.56 -11.15
N ARG A 118 -1.66 21.22 -11.12
CA ARG A 118 -0.99 20.75 -12.34
C ARG A 118 -1.48 19.37 -12.79
N ASP A 119 -2.01 18.55 -11.88
CA ASP A 119 -2.45 17.18 -12.14
C ASP A 119 -3.98 17.03 -12.17
N LYS A 120 -4.56 16.98 -13.38
CA LYS A 120 -6.02 16.90 -13.62
C LYS A 120 -6.68 15.70 -12.92
N GLU A 121 -5.97 14.59 -12.76
CA GLU A 121 -6.49 13.37 -12.13
C GLU A 121 -6.69 13.59 -10.62
N LYS A 122 -5.74 14.30 -9.99
CA LYS A 122 -5.76 14.56 -8.56
C LYS A 122 -6.76 15.65 -8.19
N ARG A 123 -6.95 16.68 -9.04
CA ARG A 123 -7.98 17.72 -8.83
C ARG A 123 -9.37 17.16 -8.53
N LYS A 124 -9.78 16.09 -9.22
CA LYS A 124 -11.11 15.47 -9.04
C LYS A 124 -11.31 14.85 -7.66
N ARG A 125 -10.24 14.56 -6.93
CA ARG A 125 -10.28 13.94 -5.61
C ARG A 125 -10.30 14.96 -4.47
N VAL A 126 -10.04 16.23 -4.78
CA VAL A 126 -10.05 17.32 -3.82
C VAL A 126 -11.45 17.93 -3.79
N LEU A 127 -12.11 17.84 -2.63
CA LEU A 127 -13.36 18.55 -2.39
C LEU A 127 -13.01 19.92 -1.81
N GLY A 128 -12.77 20.89 -2.69
CA GLY A 128 -12.37 22.25 -2.31
C GLY A 128 -10.89 22.34 -1.91
N ARG A 129 -10.62 22.60 -0.62
CA ARG A 129 -9.26 22.68 -0.02
C ARG A 129 -8.92 21.50 0.89
N THR A 130 -9.79 20.50 0.97
CA THR A 130 -9.60 19.37 1.88
C THR A 130 -9.34 18.08 1.12
N ILE A 131 -8.42 17.27 1.63
CA ILE A 131 -8.24 15.89 1.21
C ILE A 131 -8.65 14.98 2.35
N ALA A 132 -9.47 13.99 2.00
CA ALA A 132 -9.75 12.87 2.86
C ALA A 132 -8.63 11.83 2.73
N GLU A 133 -7.90 11.62 3.82
CA GLU A 133 -6.87 10.60 3.93
C GLU A 133 -7.33 9.49 4.87
N TRP A 134 -6.88 8.27 4.56
CA TRP A 134 -7.22 7.08 5.33
C TRP A 134 -6.02 6.63 6.14
N TYR A 135 -6.23 6.55 7.45
CA TYR A 135 -5.23 6.13 8.42
C TYR A 135 -5.67 4.87 9.14
N TRP A 136 -4.69 4.14 9.67
CA TRP A 136 -4.89 3.03 10.57
C TRP A 136 -4.50 3.44 11.98
N GLN A 137 -5.29 3.02 12.94
CA GLN A 137 -5.10 3.29 14.36
C GLN A 137 -5.33 2.01 15.16
N LEU A 138 -4.63 1.85 16.29
CA LEU A 138 -4.92 0.76 17.23
C LEU A 138 -6.28 0.98 17.88
N GLN A 139 -7.07 -0.07 17.94
CA GLN A 139 -8.33 -0.03 18.67
C GLN A 139 -8.02 -0.09 20.16
N ASP A 140 -8.03 1.06 20.83
CA ASP A 140 -8.08 1.09 22.28
C ASP A 140 -9.38 0.43 22.73
N ALA A 141 -9.31 -0.44 23.73
CA ALA A 141 -10.40 -1.29 24.21
C ALA A 141 -11.61 -0.52 24.81
N GLY A 142 -11.76 0.78 24.55
CA GLY A 142 -12.79 1.64 25.15
C GLY A 142 -13.42 2.71 24.24
N ALA A 143 -13.07 2.82 22.96
CA ALA A 143 -13.71 3.80 22.07
C ALA A 143 -14.72 3.10 21.13
N PRO A 144 -16.05 3.29 21.30
CA PRO A 144 -17.03 2.82 20.33
C PRO A 144 -16.80 3.51 18.99
N SER A 145 -16.51 2.73 17.95
CA SER A 145 -16.40 3.22 16.58
C SER A 145 -17.75 3.76 16.09
N GLU A 146 -17.93 5.07 16.14
CA GLU A 146 -19.13 5.83 15.73
C GLU A 146 -19.37 5.90 14.20
N ASP A 147 -18.70 5.09 13.37
CA ASP A 147 -18.89 5.14 11.91
C ASP A 147 -19.11 3.77 11.29
N GLY A 148 -20.10 3.06 11.83
CA GLY A 148 -20.77 1.94 11.16
C GLY A 148 -21.72 2.43 10.05
N LYS A 149 -21.19 3.00 8.97
CA LYS A 149 -21.96 3.14 7.71
C LYS A 149 -21.45 2.15 6.67
N PRO A 150 -22.14 1.00 6.47
CA PRO A 150 -21.82 0.12 5.35
C PRO A 150 -22.11 0.84 4.05
N LEU A 151 -21.07 1.12 3.27
CA LEU A 151 -21.17 1.66 1.91
C LEU A 151 -21.52 0.51 0.95
N SER A 152 -22.71 -0.05 1.10
CA SER A 152 -23.27 -1.06 0.21
C SER A 152 -24.71 -0.68 -0.15
N ASP A 153 -24.86 0.39 -0.90
CA ASP A 153 -26.04 0.60 -1.74
C ASP A 153 -25.62 1.30 -3.04
N ARG A 154 -24.98 0.50 -3.91
CA ARG A 154 -24.74 0.90 -5.29
C ARG A 154 -26.02 0.61 -6.07
N VAL A 155 -26.86 1.65 -6.10
CA VAL A 155 -27.98 1.86 -7.02
C VAL A 155 -27.73 1.17 -8.37
N LYS A 156 -28.47 0.10 -8.64
CA LYS A 156 -28.81 -0.31 -10.01
C LYS A 156 -30.09 0.45 -10.39
N ARG A 157 -29.96 1.40 -11.31
CA ARG A 157 -31.02 1.77 -12.23
C ARG A 157 -30.57 1.35 -13.62
#